data_AF-A0A950IR03-F1
#
_entry.id   AF-A0A950IR03-F1
#
_cell.length_a   1.000
_cell.length_b   1.000
_cell.length_c   1.000
_cell.angle_alpha   90.00
_cell.angle_beta   90.00
_cell.angle_gamma   90.00
#
_symmetry.space_group_name_H-M   'P 1'
#
loop_
_entity.id
_entity.type
_entity.pdbx_description
1 polymer ?
#
loop_
_entity_poly.entity_id
_entity_poly.type
_entity_poly.pdbx_seq_one_letter_code
_entity_poly.pdbx_strand_id
1 'polypeptide(L)'
;NRAYLDYMDREWWITSNLLYDSGEHLYFRDASYLHKTEPNGRKIFWSRGNGWVMAGLARVIEAMPDDYPTRPKYIEQYRQMADRIASLQGSDGLWRPGLLNAGGYPLPEVSGSAFFIYALAWGVDHRLLDRGKYLPVVQKGWAGLVSHIYSDGRLGCIQPIGAAPGDFQPSSSYVYGVGAFLLAGSEADRLAQGKTQPRANIRHGIKPSA
;
A
#
# COMPACT_ATOMS: atom_id res chain seq x y z
N ASN A 1 -15.72 -4.91 -21.17
CA ASN A 1 -16.56 -3.74 -21.52
C ASN A 1 -15.81 -2.48 -21.07
N ARG A 2 -15.37 -1.63 -22.01
CA ARG A 2 -14.51 -0.44 -21.74
C ARG A 2 -15.21 0.63 -20.89
N ALA A 3 -16.53 0.71 -20.94
CA ALA A 3 -17.30 1.71 -20.19
C ALA A 3 -17.06 1.65 -18.66
N TYR A 4 -16.84 0.45 -18.10
CA TYR A 4 -16.53 0.31 -16.67
C TYR A 4 -15.14 0.86 -16.31
N LEU A 5 -14.15 0.65 -17.19
CA LEU A 5 -12.80 1.19 -17.00
C LEU A 5 -12.80 2.71 -17.11
N ASP A 6 -13.49 3.27 -18.10
CA ASP A 6 -13.59 4.73 -18.29
C ASP A 6 -14.35 5.41 -17.13
N TYR A 7 -15.38 4.74 -16.60
CA TYR A 7 -16.05 5.20 -15.37
C TYR A 7 -15.10 5.17 -14.18
N MET A 8 -14.43 4.04 -13.93
CA MET A 8 -13.45 3.90 -12.84
C MET A 8 -12.34 4.95 -12.95
N ASP A 9 -11.81 5.21 -14.16
CA ASP A 9 -10.77 6.21 -14.39
C ASP A 9 -11.23 7.60 -13.98
N ARG A 10 -12.41 8.01 -14.43
CA ARG A 10 -12.99 9.30 -14.06
C ARG A 10 -13.15 9.44 -12.54
N GLU A 11 -13.77 8.45 -11.88
CA GLU A 11 -14.04 8.52 -10.43
C GLU A 11 -12.74 8.48 -9.61
N TRP A 12 -11.73 7.73 -10.05
CA TRP A 12 -10.40 7.71 -9.43
C TRP A 12 -9.75 9.08 -9.45
N TRP A 13 -9.78 9.78 -10.59
CA TRP A 13 -9.14 11.09 -10.70
C TRP A 13 -9.93 12.19 -10.00
N ILE A 14 -11.26 12.13 -9.93
CA ILE A 14 -12.05 13.04 -9.07
C ILE A 14 -11.59 12.92 -7.61
N THR A 15 -11.50 11.68 -7.11
CA THR A 15 -11.08 11.41 -5.73
C THR A 15 -9.63 11.85 -5.48
N SER A 16 -8.72 11.48 -6.39
CA SER A 16 -7.29 11.77 -6.26
C SER A 16 -6.99 13.25 -6.33
N ASN A 17 -7.68 14.02 -7.18
CA ASN A 17 -7.49 15.46 -7.26
C ASN A 17 -7.83 16.20 -5.94
N LEU A 18 -8.70 15.62 -5.11
CA LEU A 18 -9.09 16.20 -3.83
C LEU A 18 -8.25 15.67 -2.66
N LEU A 19 -7.98 14.36 -2.62
CA LEU A 19 -7.47 13.68 -1.43
C LEU A 19 -5.99 13.29 -1.49
N TYR A 20 -5.37 13.28 -2.67
CA TYR A 20 -3.95 12.98 -2.81
C TYR A 20 -3.13 14.25 -2.55
N ASP A 21 -2.24 14.18 -1.56
CA ASP A 21 -1.31 15.25 -1.26
C ASP A 21 -0.03 15.08 -2.10
N SER A 22 0.22 15.96 -3.05
CA SER A 22 1.39 15.87 -3.94
C SER A 22 2.72 16.21 -3.26
N GLY A 23 2.71 16.84 -2.08
CA GLY A 23 3.92 17.13 -1.31
C GLY A 23 4.32 15.98 -0.39
N GLU A 24 3.33 15.25 0.13
CA GLU A 24 3.54 14.12 1.02
C GLU A 24 3.44 12.76 0.32
N HIS A 25 2.88 12.71 -0.90
CA HIS A 25 2.59 11.48 -1.66
C HIS A 25 1.75 10.47 -0.87
N LEU A 26 0.74 10.97 -0.16
CA LEU A 26 -0.19 10.21 0.67
C LEU A 26 -1.62 10.71 0.48
N TYR A 27 -2.58 9.88 0.84
CA TYR A 27 -4.01 10.17 0.77
C TYR A 27 -4.59 10.54 2.13
N PHE A 28 -5.24 11.69 2.19
CA PHE A 28 -6.19 11.99 3.26
C PHE A 28 -7.35 10.99 3.21
N ARG A 29 -7.89 10.63 4.38
CA ARG A 29 -9.02 9.69 4.45
C ARG A 29 -10.26 10.23 3.76
N ASP A 30 -10.54 11.53 3.97
CA ASP A 30 -11.63 12.29 3.34
C ASP A 30 -11.37 13.80 3.50
N ALA A 31 -12.28 14.62 2.95
CA ALA A 31 -12.18 16.08 2.95
C ALA A 31 -12.12 16.71 4.36
N SER A 32 -12.65 16.04 5.39
CA SER A 32 -12.61 16.55 6.77
C SER A 32 -11.23 16.50 7.41
N TYR A 33 -10.24 15.87 6.77
CA TYR A 33 -8.85 15.79 7.24
C TYR A 33 -7.90 16.77 6.55
N LEU A 34 -8.32 17.48 5.50
CA LEU A 34 -7.46 18.37 4.69
C LEU A 34 -6.74 19.46 5.49
N HIS A 35 -7.36 19.92 6.58
CA HIS A 35 -6.85 20.99 7.43
C HIS A 35 -6.56 20.54 8.86
N LYS A 36 -6.59 19.23 9.12
CA LYS A 36 -6.33 18.66 10.44
C LYS A 36 -4.88 18.21 10.54
N THR A 37 -4.32 18.37 11.74
CA THR A 37 -2.98 17.94 12.06
C THR A 37 -2.96 16.99 13.24
N GLU A 38 -1.98 16.09 13.23
CA GLU A 38 -1.51 15.36 14.40
C GLU A 38 -0.99 16.33 15.47
N PRO A 39 -0.84 15.90 16.74
CA PRO A 39 -0.26 16.72 17.81
C PRO A 39 1.15 17.27 17.50
N ASN A 40 1.92 16.60 16.64
CA ASN A 40 3.24 17.05 16.19
C ASN A 40 3.18 18.11 15.06
N GLY A 41 1.99 18.62 14.71
CA GLY A 41 1.77 19.63 13.68
C GLY A 41 1.81 19.09 12.24
N ARG A 42 2.04 17.79 12.02
CA ARG A 42 2.02 17.17 10.69
C ARG A 42 0.59 16.84 10.25
N LYS A 43 0.37 16.77 8.94
CA LYS A 43 -0.90 16.31 8.35
C LYS A 43 -1.25 14.88 8.81
N ILE A 44 -2.55 14.61 8.99
CA ILE A 44 -3.04 13.29 9.38
C ILE A 44 -3.14 12.38 8.15
N PHE A 45 -2.24 11.41 8.06
CA PHE A 45 -2.32 10.32 7.08
C PHE A 45 -2.44 8.98 7.79
N TRP A 46 -3.58 8.33 7.57
CA TRP A 46 -3.89 7.06 8.21
C TRP A 46 -3.25 5.88 7.46
N SER A 47 -2.53 5.03 8.18
CA SER A 47 -1.83 3.85 7.65
C SER A 47 -2.76 2.94 6.87
N ARG A 48 -3.81 2.38 7.49
CA ARG A 48 -4.77 1.51 6.78
C ARG A 48 -5.48 2.22 5.61
N GLY A 49 -5.76 3.52 5.72
CA GLY A 49 -6.36 4.30 4.61
C GLY A 49 -5.46 4.32 3.38
N ASN A 50 -4.17 4.61 3.58
CA ASN A 50 -3.18 4.57 2.52
C ASN A 50 -2.88 3.14 2.05
N GLY A 51 -2.97 2.16 2.95
CA GLY A 51 -2.85 0.74 2.62
C GLY A 51 -3.93 0.30 1.61
N TRP A 52 -5.19 0.66 1.86
CA TRP A 52 -6.29 0.41 0.92
C TRP A 52 -6.03 0.99 -0.46
N VAL A 53 -5.57 2.24 -0.51
CA VAL A 53 -5.25 2.91 -1.77
C VAL A 53 -4.13 2.17 -2.51
N MET A 54 -3.01 1.90 -1.84
CA MET A 54 -1.82 1.34 -2.49
C MET A 54 -2.04 -0.11 -2.95
N ALA A 55 -2.72 -0.93 -2.15
CA ALA A 55 -3.12 -2.28 -2.54
C ALA A 55 -4.17 -2.27 -3.67
N GLY A 56 -5.10 -1.31 -3.63
CA GLY A 56 -6.06 -1.07 -4.71
C GLY A 56 -5.39 -0.69 -6.02
N LEU A 57 -4.41 0.23 -5.99
CA LEU A 57 -3.62 0.62 -7.15
C LEU A 57 -2.89 -0.58 -7.76
N ALA A 58 -2.22 -1.41 -6.95
CA ALA A 58 -1.59 -2.65 -7.42
C ALA A 58 -2.60 -3.55 -8.18
N ARG A 59 -3.80 -3.72 -7.63
CA ARG A 59 -4.84 -4.54 -8.26
C ARG A 59 -5.41 -3.93 -9.54
N VAL A 60 -5.60 -2.61 -9.57
CA VAL A 60 -6.05 -1.88 -10.75
C VAL A 60 -5.02 -1.96 -11.86
N ILE A 61 -3.74 -1.72 -11.56
CA ILE A 61 -2.66 -1.74 -12.57
C ILE A 61 -2.50 -3.13 -13.19
N GLU A 62 -2.64 -4.19 -12.39
CA GLU A 62 -2.65 -5.57 -12.91
C GLU A 62 -3.82 -5.82 -13.87
N ALA A 63 -5.02 -5.40 -13.50
CA ALA A 63 -6.22 -5.67 -14.30
C ALA A 63 -6.38 -4.70 -15.50
N MET A 64 -5.71 -3.56 -15.48
CA MET A 64 -5.81 -2.52 -16.50
C MET A 64 -5.02 -2.91 -17.76
N PRO A 65 -5.61 -2.81 -18.96
CA PRO A 65 -4.91 -3.06 -20.22
C PRO A 65 -3.63 -2.23 -20.33
N ASP A 66 -2.55 -2.84 -20.83
CA ASP A 66 -1.24 -2.17 -20.93
C ASP A 66 -1.27 -0.90 -21.80
N ASP A 67 -2.18 -0.86 -22.79
CA ASP A 67 -2.38 0.25 -23.71
C ASP A 67 -3.48 1.23 -23.25
N TYR A 68 -4.01 1.10 -22.02
CA TYR A 68 -5.00 2.04 -21.50
C TYR A 68 -4.38 3.44 -21.34
N PRO A 69 -4.97 4.52 -21.92
CA PRO A 69 -4.29 5.81 -22.08
C PRO A 69 -3.76 6.44 -20.79
N THR A 70 -4.45 6.27 -19.66
CA THR A 70 -4.09 6.87 -18.37
C THR A 70 -3.30 5.92 -17.46
N ARG A 71 -3.04 4.67 -17.87
CA ARG A 71 -2.27 3.69 -17.09
C ARG A 71 -0.93 4.23 -16.57
N PRO A 72 -0.14 5.00 -17.35
CA PRO A 72 1.09 5.60 -16.84
C PRO A 72 0.88 6.49 -15.60
N LYS A 73 -0.25 7.18 -15.49
CA LYS A 73 -0.56 8.03 -14.32
C LYS A 73 -0.79 7.21 -13.05
N TYR A 74 -1.43 6.04 -13.17
CA TYR A 74 -1.60 5.11 -12.04
C TYR A 74 -0.28 4.56 -11.55
N ILE A 75 0.60 4.15 -12.49
CA ILE A 75 1.93 3.64 -12.16
C ILE A 75 2.77 4.72 -11.47
N GLU A 76 2.72 5.95 -11.97
CA GLU A 76 3.44 7.07 -11.36
C GLU A 76 2.96 7.35 -9.94
N GLN A 77 1.65 7.46 -9.73
CA GLN A 77 1.08 7.67 -8.40
C GLN A 77 1.41 6.53 -7.44
N TYR A 78 1.32 5.28 -7.91
CA TYR A 78 1.73 4.11 -7.15
C TYR A 78 3.22 4.16 -6.73
N ARG A 79 4.11 4.57 -7.63
CA ARG A 79 5.56 4.70 -7.34
C ARG A 79 5.85 5.79 -6.32
N GLN A 80 5.21 6.95 -6.46
CA GLN A 80 5.32 8.06 -5.51
C GLN A 80 4.89 7.62 -4.10
N MET A 81 3.75 6.93 -4.00
CA MET A 81 3.30 6.36 -2.73
C MET A 81 4.26 5.29 -2.21
N ALA A 82 4.76 4.40 -3.06
CA ALA A 82 5.72 3.36 -2.67
C ALA A 82 6.98 3.96 -2.05
N ASP A 83 7.52 5.01 -2.65
CA ASP A 83 8.67 5.74 -2.12
C ASP A 83 8.39 6.35 -0.76
N ARG A 84 7.25 7.03 -0.63
CA ARG A 84 6.89 7.63 0.65
C ARG A 84 6.70 6.59 1.73
N ILE A 85 5.91 5.56 1.46
CA ILE A 85 5.60 4.50 2.41
C ILE A 85 6.89 3.80 2.86
N ALA A 86 7.79 3.46 1.93
CA ALA A 86 9.08 2.86 2.27
C ALA A 86 9.91 3.76 3.21
N SER A 87 9.90 5.09 2.98
CA SER A 87 10.63 6.05 3.84
C SER A 87 10.08 6.17 5.27
N LEU A 88 8.83 5.74 5.50
CA LEU A 88 8.13 5.85 6.79
C LEU A 88 8.12 4.54 7.60
N GLN A 89 8.82 3.51 7.12
CA GLN A 89 8.85 2.20 7.79
C GLN A 89 9.50 2.29 9.18
N GLY A 90 8.86 1.65 10.16
CA GLY A 90 9.38 1.48 11.50
C GLY A 90 10.72 0.75 11.60
N SER A 91 11.39 0.94 12.74
CA SER A 91 12.56 0.13 13.12
C SER A 91 12.22 -1.36 13.26
N ASP A 92 10.99 -1.68 13.68
CA ASP A 92 10.39 -3.03 13.77
C ASP A 92 9.84 -3.56 12.43
N GLY A 93 9.96 -2.78 11.34
CA GLY A 93 9.45 -3.14 10.02
C GLY A 93 8.00 -2.77 9.75
N LEU A 94 7.26 -2.25 10.74
CA LEU A 94 5.83 -1.98 10.63
C LEU A 94 5.52 -0.47 10.66
N TRP A 95 4.35 -0.12 10.16
CA TRP A 95 3.85 1.25 10.14
C TRP A 95 2.88 1.48 11.30
N ARG A 96 2.89 2.69 11.83
CA ARG A 96 2.00 3.11 12.92
C ARG A 96 0.71 3.67 12.35
N PRO A 97 -0.39 3.74 13.11
CA PRO A 97 -1.66 4.28 12.65
C PRO A 97 -1.55 5.65 11.97
N GLY A 98 -0.82 6.60 12.57
CA GLY A 98 -0.47 7.88 11.97
C GLY A 98 0.89 7.84 11.29
N LEU A 99 0.91 7.91 9.96
CA LEU A 99 2.11 7.75 9.14
C LEU A 99 3.17 8.84 9.38
N LEU A 100 2.73 10.07 9.67
CA LEU A 100 3.64 11.20 9.94
C LEU A 100 3.81 11.51 11.43
N ASN A 101 3.24 10.69 12.31
CA ASN A 101 3.34 10.83 13.76
C ASN A 101 3.59 9.47 14.43
N ALA A 102 4.52 8.68 13.89
CA ALA A 102 4.80 7.33 14.39
C ALA A 102 5.14 7.31 15.90
N GLY A 103 5.87 8.33 16.39
CA GLY A 103 6.20 8.45 17.82
C GLY A 103 4.99 8.67 18.74
N GLY A 104 3.85 9.12 18.18
CA GLY A 104 2.59 9.28 18.92
C GLY A 104 1.80 7.98 19.12
N TYR A 105 2.21 6.87 18.49
CA TYR A 105 1.50 5.59 18.57
C TYR A 105 2.44 4.48 19.05
N PRO A 106 2.20 3.91 20.24
CA PRO A 106 3.08 2.89 20.80
C PRO A 106 3.01 1.54 20.08
N LEU A 107 1.87 1.26 19.41
CA LEU A 107 1.63 -0.01 18.73
C LEU A 107 1.79 0.13 17.20
N PRO A 108 2.39 -0.88 16.54
CA PRO A 108 2.29 -0.98 15.08
C PRO A 108 0.86 -1.30 14.67
N GLU A 109 0.50 -0.91 13.45
CA GLU A 109 -0.80 -1.18 12.86
C GLU A 109 -0.65 -2.23 11.76
N VAL A 110 -1.04 -3.47 12.07
CA VAL A 110 -0.75 -4.64 11.26
C VAL A 110 -1.49 -4.65 9.93
N SER A 111 -2.72 -4.14 9.86
CA SER A 111 -3.50 -4.23 8.62
C SER A 111 -2.99 -3.29 7.52
N GLY A 112 -2.70 -2.03 7.84
CA GLY A 112 -2.07 -1.07 6.93
C GLY A 112 -0.67 -1.54 6.52
N SER A 113 0.12 -2.03 7.48
CA SER A 113 1.44 -2.62 7.20
C SER A 113 1.34 -3.78 6.21
N ALA A 114 0.37 -4.68 6.38
CA ALA A 114 0.17 -5.81 5.48
C ALA A 114 -0.21 -5.36 4.07
N PHE A 115 -1.09 -4.36 3.91
CA PHE A 115 -1.38 -3.80 2.60
C PHE A 115 -0.16 -3.17 1.92
N PHE A 116 0.69 -2.45 2.67
CA PHE A 116 1.93 -1.90 2.13
C PHE A 116 2.88 -2.99 1.68
N ILE A 117 3.07 -4.04 2.49
CA ILE A 117 3.95 -5.15 2.16
C ILE A 117 3.45 -5.88 0.92
N TYR A 118 2.15 -6.15 0.82
CA TYR A 118 1.53 -6.69 -0.39
C TYR A 118 1.83 -5.81 -1.62
N ALA A 119 1.53 -4.51 -1.52
CA ALA A 119 1.66 -3.61 -2.65
C ALA A 119 3.12 -3.43 -3.09
N LEU A 120 4.06 -3.33 -2.14
CA LEU A 120 5.50 -3.24 -2.42
C LEU A 120 6.04 -4.54 -3.02
N ALA A 121 5.67 -5.68 -2.45
CA ALA A 121 6.09 -6.99 -2.96
C ALA A 121 5.61 -7.21 -4.40
N TRP A 122 4.34 -6.89 -4.66
CA TRP A 122 3.74 -6.93 -5.98
C TRP A 122 4.52 -6.04 -6.98
N GLY A 123 4.88 -4.81 -6.59
CA GLY A 123 5.62 -3.90 -7.47
C GLY A 123 7.04 -4.36 -7.80
N VAL A 124 7.71 -5.03 -6.85
CA VAL A 124 9.01 -5.65 -7.09
C VAL A 124 8.87 -6.80 -8.08
N ASP A 125 7.85 -7.66 -7.92
CA ASP A 125 7.61 -8.78 -8.83
C ASP A 125 7.30 -8.32 -10.26
N HIS A 126 6.53 -7.23 -10.38
CA HIS A 126 6.14 -6.62 -11.66
C HIS A 126 7.20 -5.69 -12.25
N ARG A 127 8.37 -5.55 -11.60
CA ARG A 127 9.48 -4.67 -12.02
C ARG A 127 9.05 -3.20 -12.17
N LEU A 128 8.00 -2.81 -11.45
CA LEU A 128 7.58 -1.42 -11.33
C LEU A 128 8.40 -0.69 -10.26
N LEU A 129 8.92 -1.45 -9.29
CA LEU A 129 9.76 -1.00 -8.19
C LEU A 129 11.15 -1.67 -8.25
N ASP A 130 12.19 -0.91 -7.91
CA ASP A 130 13.57 -1.41 -7.89
C ASP A 130 13.77 -2.48 -6.83
N ARG A 131 14.21 -3.67 -7.23
CA ARG A 131 14.37 -4.80 -6.31
C ARG A 131 15.37 -4.50 -5.19
N GLY A 132 16.48 -3.83 -5.48
CA GLY A 132 17.52 -3.52 -4.49
C GLY A 132 17.02 -2.58 -3.39
N LYS A 133 16.17 -1.62 -3.75
CA LYS A 133 15.58 -0.64 -2.84
C LYS A 133 14.44 -1.21 -2.01
N TYR A 134 13.49 -1.93 -2.61
CA TYR A 134 12.24 -2.28 -1.92
C TYR A 134 12.19 -3.71 -1.36
N LEU A 135 13.00 -4.65 -1.87
CA LEU A 135 13.02 -6.00 -1.30
C LEU A 135 13.41 -6.02 0.19
N PRO A 136 14.42 -5.24 0.67
CA PRO A 136 14.72 -5.17 2.10
C PRO A 136 13.55 -4.63 2.93
N VAL A 137 12.79 -3.65 2.40
CA VAL A 137 11.60 -3.08 3.05
C VAL A 137 10.52 -4.15 3.21
N VAL A 138 10.25 -4.92 2.14
CA VAL A 138 9.29 -6.03 2.13
C VAL A 138 9.70 -7.12 3.13
N GLN A 139 10.97 -7.54 3.12
CA GLN A 139 11.48 -8.59 4.02
C GLN A 139 11.37 -8.18 5.48
N LYS A 140 11.77 -6.94 5.80
CA LYS A 140 11.67 -6.40 7.15
C LYS A 140 10.21 -6.30 7.61
N GLY A 141 9.33 -5.83 6.73
CA GLY A 141 7.91 -5.75 7.01
C GLY A 141 7.27 -7.12 7.21
N TRP A 142 7.60 -8.10 6.38
CA TRP A 142 7.11 -9.47 6.51
C TRP A 142 7.54 -10.10 7.85
N ALA A 143 8.80 -9.95 8.24
CA ALA A 143 9.27 -10.39 9.55
C ALA A 143 8.50 -9.72 10.70
N GLY A 144 8.21 -8.42 10.57
CA GLY A 144 7.35 -7.70 11.50
C GLY A 144 5.92 -8.25 11.56
N LEU A 145 5.29 -8.58 10.44
CA LEU A 145 3.93 -9.14 10.45
C LEU A 145 3.88 -10.49 11.16
N VAL A 146 4.84 -11.37 10.87
CA VAL A 146 4.89 -12.73 11.44
C VAL A 146 5.08 -12.69 12.95
N SER A 147 5.79 -11.68 13.50
CA SER A 147 5.96 -11.54 14.96
C SER A 147 4.67 -11.17 15.71
N HIS A 148 3.61 -10.80 14.99
CA HIS A 148 2.27 -10.53 15.54
C HIS A 148 1.27 -11.68 15.37
N ILE A 149 1.73 -12.86 14.95
CA ILE A 149 0.95 -14.09 15.08
C ILE A 149 1.18 -14.65 16.49
N TYR A 150 0.13 -14.68 17.30
CA TYR A 150 0.19 -15.17 18.66
C TYR A 150 0.05 -16.70 18.73
N SER A 151 0.32 -17.27 19.90
CA SER A 151 0.35 -18.74 20.11
C SER A 151 -0.98 -19.44 19.81
N ASP A 152 -2.09 -18.70 19.85
CA ASP A 152 -3.44 -19.16 19.49
C ASP A 152 -3.71 -19.09 17.97
N GLY A 153 -2.72 -18.70 17.16
CA GLY A 153 -2.84 -18.50 15.72
C GLY A 153 -3.48 -17.16 15.31
N ARG A 154 -3.88 -16.33 16.27
CA ARG A 154 -4.49 -15.02 15.98
C ARG A 154 -3.42 -14.04 15.51
N LEU A 155 -3.75 -13.29 14.46
CA LEU A 155 -3.01 -12.10 14.07
C LEU A 155 -3.48 -10.89 14.89
N GLY A 156 -2.59 -10.35 15.72
CA GLY A 156 -2.85 -9.22 16.63
C GLY A 156 -2.57 -7.85 16.01
N CYS A 157 -2.63 -6.82 16.84
CA CYS A 157 -2.32 -5.42 16.49
C CYS A 157 -3.06 -4.87 15.26
N ILE A 158 -4.30 -5.34 15.03
CA ILE A 158 -5.18 -4.79 13.99
C ILE A 158 -6.08 -3.74 14.63
N GLN A 159 -5.91 -2.48 14.24
CA GLN A 159 -6.76 -1.39 14.71
C GLN A 159 -8.23 -1.66 14.29
N PRO A 160 -9.23 -1.42 15.15
CA PRO A 160 -10.66 -1.59 14.86
C PRO A 160 -11.16 -0.72 13.70
N ILE A 161 -12.40 -0.99 13.27
CA ILE A 161 -13.09 -0.15 12.27
C ILE A 161 -13.07 1.30 12.74
N GLY A 162 -12.69 2.21 11.83
CA GLY A 162 -12.51 3.61 12.14
C GLY A 162 -12.18 4.43 10.89
N ALA A 163 -11.97 5.72 11.10
CA ALA A 163 -11.77 6.72 10.05
C ALA A 163 -10.45 7.49 10.18
N ALA A 164 -9.63 7.17 11.19
CA ALA A 164 -8.40 7.88 11.54
C ALA A 164 -7.46 6.98 12.34
N PRO A 165 -6.20 7.41 12.52
CA PRO A 165 -5.33 6.88 13.57
C PRO A 165 -6.01 6.90 14.94
N GLY A 166 -5.74 5.90 15.78
CA GLY A 166 -6.32 5.83 17.12
C GLY A 166 -5.82 4.64 17.90
N ASP A 167 -6.19 4.59 19.18
CA ASP A 167 -5.75 3.59 20.13
C ASP A 167 -6.47 2.25 19.97
N PHE A 168 -5.77 1.17 20.31
CA PHE A 168 -6.28 -0.20 20.29
C PHE A 168 -5.39 -1.09 21.18
N GLN A 169 -5.77 -2.34 21.34
CA GLN A 169 -5.06 -3.30 22.16
C GLN A 169 -4.17 -4.21 21.30
N PRO A 170 -3.03 -4.69 21.81
CA PRO A 170 -2.21 -5.66 21.07
C PRO A 170 -2.97 -6.92 20.64
N SER A 171 -4.00 -7.31 21.41
CA SER A 171 -4.86 -8.46 21.14
C SER A 171 -5.95 -8.20 20.08
N SER A 172 -6.12 -6.97 19.62
CA SER A 172 -7.13 -6.60 18.63
C SER A 172 -6.88 -7.30 17.30
N SER A 173 -7.93 -7.93 16.76
CA SER A 173 -7.87 -8.71 15.52
C SER A 173 -9.17 -8.56 14.74
N TYR A 174 -9.07 -8.37 13.43
CA TYR A 174 -10.22 -8.14 12.56
C TYR A 174 -10.01 -8.77 11.17
N VAL A 175 -11.10 -9.24 10.57
CA VAL A 175 -11.08 -10.03 9.32
C VAL A 175 -10.40 -9.32 8.15
N TYR A 176 -10.55 -8.00 8.02
CA TYR A 176 -9.89 -7.24 6.97
C TYR A 176 -8.36 -7.21 7.13
N GLY A 177 -7.86 -7.22 8.37
CA GLY A 177 -6.43 -7.29 8.64
C GLY A 177 -5.87 -8.68 8.37
N VAL A 178 -6.63 -9.73 8.67
CA VAL A 178 -6.29 -11.11 8.28
C VAL A 178 -6.26 -11.24 6.74
N GLY A 179 -7.24 -10.67 6.04
CA GLY A 179 -7.23 -10.64 4.56
C GLY A 179 -6.01 -9.90 3.99
N ALA A 180 -5.66 -8.74 4.56
CA ALA A 180 -4.45 -8.00 4.18
C ALA A 180 -3.17 -8.82 4.42
N PHE A 181 -3.10 -9.55 5.54
CA PHE A 181 -1.99 -10.45 5.84
C PHE A 181 -1.86 -11.59 4.83
N LEU A 182 -2.98 -12.21 4.43
CA LEU A 182 -2.97 -13.25 3.40
C LEU A 182 -2.51 -12.72 2.04
N LEU A 183 -2.93 -11.49 1.66
CA LEU A 183 -2.39 -10.80 0.48
C LEU A 183 -0.87 -10.64 0.58
N ALA A 184 -0.38 -10.09 1.70
CA ALA A 184 1.05 -9.88 1.92
C ALA A 184 1.85 -11.20 1.84
N GLY A 185 1.36 -12.25 2.52
CA GLY A 185 1.99 -13.57 2.51
C GLY A 185 2.02 -14.19 1.13
N SER A 186 0.98 -14.01 0.31
CA SER A 186 0.93 -14.56 -1.05
C SER A 186 2.00 -13.96 -1.98
N GLU A 187 2.26 -12.66 -1.89
CA GLU A 187 3.31 -12.01 -2.70
C GLU A 187 4.71 -12.21 -2.10
N ALA A 188 4.83 -12.28 -0.78
CA ALA A 188 6.09 -12.60 -0.11
C ALA A 188 6.57 -14.02 -0.47
N ASP A 189 5.66 -15.01 -0.46
CA ASP A 189 5.95 -16.38 -0.88
C ASP A 189 6.37 -16.44 -2.37
N ARG A 190 5.67 -15.72 -3.25
CA ARG A 190 6.02 -15.61 -4.67
C ARG A 190 7.44 -15.09 -4.87
N LEU A 191 7.80 -14.00 -4.18
CA LEU A 191 9.15 -13.41 -4.23
C LEU A 191 10.23 -14.35 -3.72
N ALA A 192 9.94 -15.12 -2.66
CA ALA A 192 10.85 -16.10 -2.08
C ALA A 192 11.11 -17.28 -3.04
N GLN A 193 10.08 -17.72 -3.76
CA GLN A 193 10.19 -18.81 -4.73
C GLN A 193 10.84 -18.39 -6.07
N GLY A 194 11.13 -17.10 -6.26
CA GLY A 194 11.65 -16.58 -7.53
C GLY A 194 10.67 -16.70 -8.71
N LYS A 195 9.38 -16.94 -8.43
CA LYS A 195 8.33 -17.10 -9.44
C LYS A 195 7.83 -15.72 -9.88
N THR A 196 8.64 -15.00 -10.67
CA THR A 196 8.13 -13.81 -11.37
C THR A 196 6.98 -14.20 -12.29
N GLN A 197 5.87 -13.45 -12.26
CA GLN A 197 4.79 -13.58 -13.24
C GLN A 197 5.36 -13.72 -14.67
N PRO A 198 4.97 -14.76 -15.43
CA PRO A 198 5.21 -14.76 -16.87
C PRO A 198 4.58 -13.49 -17.43
N ARG A 199 5.34 -12.70 -18.19
CA ARG A 199 4.82 -11.50 -18.85
C ARG A 199 3.48 -11.84 -19.51
N ALA A 200 2.37 -11.25 -19.05
CA ALA A 200 1.25 -11.02 -19.95
C ALA A 200 1.86 -10.23 -21.12
N ASN A 201 1.84 -10.81 -22.32
CA ASN A 201 2.62 -10.41 -23.50
C ASN A 201 2.95 -8.92 -23.57
N ILE A 202 4.12 -8.52 -23.07
CA ILE A 202 4.71 -7.21 -23.33
C ILE A 202 5.15 -7.24 -24.79
N ARG A 203 4.22 -6.96 -25.71
CA ARG A 203 4.56 -6.55 -27.07
C ARG A 203 5.16 -5.15 -26.93
N HIS A 204 6.47 -5.08 -26.78
CA HIS A 204 7.20 -3.84 -27.01
C HIS A 204 6.92 -3.40 -28.45
N GLY A 205 6.01 -2.44 -28.59
CA GLY A 205 5.86 -1.62 -29.78
C GLY A 205 7.05 -0.67 -29.89
N ILE A 206 8.25 -1.20 -30.11
CA ILE A 206 9.36 -0.44 -30.69
C ILE A 206 9.45 -0.95 -32.13
N LYS A 207 8.85 -0.19 -33.05
CA LYS A 207 9.19 -0.35 -34.47
C LYS A 207 10.68 0.01 -34.62
N PRO A 208 11.51 -0.85 -35.24
CA PRO A 208 12.82 -0.41 -35.68
C PRO A 208 12.64 0.76 -36.65
N SER A 209 13.35 1.84 -36.37
CA SER A 209 13.58 2.92 -37.33
C SER A 209 14.55 2.44 -38.42
N ALA A 210 14.25 2.85 -39.66
CA ALA A 210 14.95 2.64 -40.93
C ALA A 210 14.71 1.27 -41.60
#